data_AF-A0A6A5AA09-F1
#
_entry.id   AF-A0A6A5AA09-F1
#
_cell.length_a   1.000
_cell.length_b   1.000
_cell.length_c   1.000
_cell.angle_alpha   90.00
_cell.angle_beta   90.00
_cell.angle_gamma   90.00
#
_symmetry.space_group_name_H-M   'P 1'
#
loop_
_entity.id
_entity.type
_entity.pdbx_description
1 polymer ?
#
loop_
_entity_poly.entity_id
_entity_poly.type
_entity_poly.pdbx_seq_one_letter_code
_entity_poly.pdbx_strand_id
1 'polypeptide(L)'
;MLLNMAKDDLRAAKESTPLVQRSGAEDPPPPPTLAHSLYFVATDSAINLLLLCMPFAIYASYAQWSDTVVFAFNFLSMIPLAKIIGDATEEVAFHTGDTIGGLVNATFGNAVEVIIAIFALREGQIAVVQASLLGSILSNLL
;
A
#
# COMPACT_ATOMS: atom_id res chain seq x y z
N MET A 1 58.46 -11.42 -12.33
CA MET A 1 58.52 -10.02 -11.85
C MET A 1 57.58 -9.12 -12.65
N LEU A 2 57.71 -9.03 -13.98
CA LEU A 2 56.82 -8.24 -14.85
C LEU A 2 55.34 -8.69 -14.86
N LEU A 3 55.07 -9.99 -14.62
CA LEU A 3 53.71 -10.54 -14.62
C LEU A 3 52.89 -10.20 -13.35
N ASN A 4 53.57 -9.84 -12.25
CA ASN A 4 52.92 -9.42 -11.01
C ASN A 4 52.60 -7.93 -11.06
N MET A 5 53.50 -7.12 -11.62
CA MET A 5 53.28 -5.68 -11.83
C MET A 5 52.05 -5.42 -12.71
N ALA A 6 51.85 -6.18 -13.80
CA ALA A 6 50.66 -6.05 -14.64
C ALA A 6 49.35 -6.46 -13.94
N LYS A 7 49.41 -7.37 -12.96
CA LYS A 7 48.24 -7.75 -12.14
C LYS A 7 47.95 -6.72 -11.05
N ASP A 8 48.99 -6.08 -10.53
CA ASP A 8 48.88 -5.01 -9.54
C ASP A 8 48.35 -3.72 -10.19
N ASP A 9 48.76 -3.44 -11.44
CA ASP A 9 48.22 -2.33 -12.25
C ASP A 9 46.75 -2.57 -12.65
N LEU A 10 46.36 -3.81 -12.97
CA LEU A 10 44.97 -4.17 -13.25
C LEU A 10 44.09 -4.10 -11.99
N ARG A 11 44.68 -4.31 -10.81
CA ARG A 11 44.01 -4.15 -9.50
C ARG A 11 43.87 -2.67 -9.14
N ALA A 12 44.88 -1.85 -9.40
CA ALA A 12 44.84 -0.40 -9.17
C ALA A 12 43.86 0.33 -10.12
N ALA A 13 43.68 -0.16 -11.35
CA ALA A 13 42.77 0.43 -12.33
C ALA A 13 41.27 0.12 -12.07
N LYS A 14 40.93 -0.80 -11.15
CA LYS A 14 39.54 -1.22 -10.90
C LYS A 14 38.87 -0.55 -9.68
N GLU A 15 39.59 0.32 -8.96
CA GLU A 15 39.11 1.01 -7.76
C GLU A 15 39.27 2.54 -7.81
N SER A 16 39.15 3.15 -8.99
CA SER A 16 39.30 4.61 -9.13
C SER A 16 38.21 5.29 -9.97
N THR A 17 37.05 4.66 -10.10
CA THR A 17 35.82 5.41 -10.34
C THR A 17 35.23 5.77 -8.97
N PRO A 18 35.18 7.05 -8.58
CA PRO A 18 34.36 7.45 -7.44
C PRO A 18 32.91 7.20 -7.85
N LEU A 19 32.28 6.14 -7.31
CA LEU A 19 30.87 5.81 -7.55
C LEU A 19 29.91 6.85 -6.96
N VAL A 20 30.44 7.88 -6.30
CA VAL A 20 29.73 9.09 -5.90
C VAL A 20 30.69 10.26 -6.11
N GLN A 21 30.72 10.80 -7.32
CA GLN A 21 31.07 12.20 -7.47
C GLN A 21 29.94 12.95 -6.75
N ARG A 22 30.19 13.43 -5.52
CA ARG A 22 29.29 14.33 -4.77
C ARG A 22 29.12 15.61 -5.59
N SER A 23 28.28 15.53 -6.61
CA SER A 23 27.80 16.62 -7.43
C SER A 23 26.78 17.38 -6.59
N GLY A 24 27.23 18.47 -5.99
CA GLY A 24 26.39 19.33 -5.17
C GLY A 24 26.21 18.80 -3.76
N ALA A 25 26.51 19.63 -2.78
CA ALA A 25 25.80 19.56 -1.52
C ALA A 25 24.33 19.91 -1.80
N GLU A 26 23.57 18.96 -2.34
CA GLU A 26 22.13 19.01 -2.14
C GLU A 26 21.92 18.76 -0.66
N ASP A 27 21.29 19.71 0.02
CA ASP A 27 20.81 19.50 1.37
C ASP A 27 20.08 18.16 1.42
N PRO A 28 20.27 17.33 2.48
CA PRO A 28 19.49 16.11 2.60
C PRO A 28 18.03 16.47 2.42
N PRO A 29 17.27 15.74 1.57
CA PRO A 29 15.88 16.08 1.34
C PRO A 29 15.19 16.20 2.69
N PRO A 30 14.33 17.23 2.88
CA PRO A 30 13.70 17.46 4.17
C PRO A 30 13.06 16.16 4.65
N PRO A 31 13.14 15.84 5.95
CA PRO A 31 12.59 14.60 6.47
C PRO A 31 11.11 14.51 6.06
N PRO A 32 10.63 13.31 5.67
CA PRO A 32 9.27 13.15 5.21
C PRO A 32 8.32 13.70 6.27
N THR A 33 7.68 14.81 5.93
CA THR A 33 6.69 15.43 6.80
C THR A 33 5.41 14.61 6.67
N LEU A 34 4.66 14.43 7.76
CA LEU A 34 3.38 13.70 7.72
C LEU A 34 2.47 14.15 6.56
N ALA A 35 2.40 15.46 6.30
CA ALA A 35 1.63 16.01 5.19
C ALA A 35 2.13 15.53 3.81
N HIS A 36 3.44 15.44 3.63
CA HIS A 36 4.04 14.96 2.39
C HIS A 36 3.81 13.46 2.22
N SER A 37 3.93 12.66 3.29
CA SER A 37 3.65 11.23 3.24
C SER A 37 2.18 10.94 2.95
N LEU A 38 1.25 11.68 3.57
CA LEU A 38 -0.19 11.54 3.31
C LEU A 38 -0.54 11.96 1.88
N TYR A 39 0.04 13.06 1.39
CA TYR A 39 -0.16 13.49 0.01
C TYR A 39 0.36 12.44 -0.97
N PHE A 40 1.57 11.94 -0.75
CA PHE A 40 2.17 10.90 -1.58
C PHE A 40 1.28 9.66 -1.62
N VAL A 41 0.90 9.12 -0.45
CA VAL A 41 -0.01 7.96 -0.33
C VAL A 41 -1.33 8.20 -1.05
N ALA A 42 -1.87 9.43 -1.00
CA ALA A 42 -3.11 9.78 -1.69
C ALA A 42 -2.96 9.99 -3.19
N THR A 43 -1.75 10.26 -3.73
CA THR A 43 -1.55 10.53 -5.17
C THR A 43 -0.69 9.50 -5.89
N ASP A 44 -0.17 8.49 -5.18
CA ASP A 44 0.76 7.49 -5.69
C ASP A 44 0.20 6.66 -6.86
N SER A 45 -1.09 6.33 -6.82
CA SER A 45 -1.74 5.49 -7.85
C SER A 45 -2.94 6.18 -8.50
N ALA A 46 -3.17 5.89 -9.78
CA ALA A 46 -4.38 6.31 -10.49
C ALA A 46 -5.67 5.80 -9.81
N ILE A 47 -5.61 4.67 -9.11
CA ILE A 47 -6.73 4.13 -8.31
C ILE A 47 -7.13 5.10 -7.19
N ASN A 48 -6.20 5.90 -6.68
CA ASN A 48 -6.48 6.88 -5.63
C ASN A 48 -7.37 8.03 -6.09
N LEU A 49 -7.60 8.21 -7.40
CA LEU A 49 -8.64 9.13 -7.88
C LEU A 49 -10.02 8.77 -7.33
N LEU A 50 -10.26 7.49 -7.02
CA LEU A 50 -11.50 7.03 -6.39
C LEU A 50 -11.66 7.53 -4.95
N LEU A 51 -10.61 8.06 -4.29
CA LEU A 51 -10.75 8.73 -2.99
C LEU A 51 -11.66 9.95 -3.08
N LEU A 52 -11.78 10.56 -4.28
CA LEU A 52 -12.74 11.64 -4.49
C LEU A 52 -14.18 11.17 -4.31
N CYS A 53 -14.48 9.87 -4.48
CA CYS A 53 -15.81 9.32 -4.20
C CYS A 53 -16.18 9.39 -2.71
N MET A 54 -15.22 9.47 -1.79
CA MET A 54 -15.47 9.45 -0.34
C MET A 54 -16.30 10.66 0.13
N PRO A 55 -15.93 11.92 -0.16
CA PRO A 55 -16.78 13.06 0.20
C PRO A 55 -18.14 13.01 -0.51
N PHE A 56 -18.23 12.48 -1.74
CA PHE A 56 -19.51 12.27 -2.41
C PHE A 56 -20.36 11.21 -1.71
N ALA A 57 -19.77 10.14 -1.19
CA ALA A 57 -20.48 9.11 -0.42
C ALA A 57 -21.14 9.70 0.83
N ILE A 58 -20.38 10.49 1.58
CA ILE A 58 -20.87 11.18 2.79
C ILE A 58 -22.00 12.16 2.42
N TYR A 59 -21.77 12.98 1.38
CA TYR A 59 -22.77 13.94 0.94
C TYR A 59 -24.05 13.25 0.43
N ALA A 60 -23.94 12.19 -0.38
CA ALA A 60 -25.07 11.44 -0.90
C ALA A 60 -25.91 10.80 0.21
N SER A 61 -25.24 10.27 1.26
CA SER A 61 -25.92 9.75 2.45
C SER A 61 -26.65 10.86 3.20
N TYR A 62 -26.00 12.00 3.44
CA TYR A 62 -26.63 13.14 4.12
C TYR A 62 -27.82 13.72 3.32
N ALA A 63 -27.68 13.82 2.00
CA ALA A 63 -28.70 14.30 1.09
C ALA A 63 -29.80 13.26 0.78
N GLN A 64 -29.74 12.07 1.40
CA GLN A 64 -30.73 10.99 1.25
C GLN A 64 -30.95 10.58 -0.22
N TRP A 65 -29.86 10.45 -0.97
CA TRP A 65 -29.90 9.88 -2.31
C TRP A 65 -30.27 8.39 -2.25
N SER A 66 -30.57 7.78 -3.40
CA SER A 66 -30.95 6.37 -3.45
C SER A 66 -29.85 5.46 -2.90
N ASP A 67 -30.26 4.39 -2.21
CA ASP A 67 -29.35 3.43 -1.57
C ASP A 67 -28.32 2.87 -2.55
N THR A 68 -28.70 2.66 -3.82
CA THR A 68 -27.78 2.20 -4.87
C THR A 68 -26.64 3.19 -5.11
N VAL A 69 -26.92 4.50 -5.10
CA VAL A 69 -25.90 5.53 -5.34
C VAL A 69 -25.01 5.69 -4.12
N VAL A 70 -25.59 5.66 -2.92
CA VAL A 70 -24.83 5.69 -1.67
C VAL A 70 -23.90 4.47 -1.58
N PHE A 71 -24.41 3.28 -1.92
CA PHE A 71 -23.62 2.05 -1.98
C PHE A 71 -22.48 2.16 -3.01
N ALA A 72 -22.77 2.63 -4.22
CA ALA A 72 -21.77 2.75 -5.28
C ALA A 72 -20.60 3.68 -4.89
N PHE A 73 -20.88 4.86 -4.32
CA PHE A 73 -19.81 5.76 -3.89
C PHE A 73 -18.99 5.20 -2.72
N ASN A 74 -19.64 4.56 -1.73
CA ASN A 74 -18.91 3.89 -0.64
C ASN A 74 -18.04 2.74 -1.18
N PHE A 75 -18.60 1.91 -2.07
CA PHE A 75 -17.88 0.80 -2.69
C PHE A 75 -16.64 1.27 -3.45
N LEU A 76 -16.79 2.28 -4.31
CA LEU A 76 -15.67 2.85 -5.07
C LEU A 76 -14.60 3.46 -4.14
N SER A 77 -15.01 4.11 -3.06
CA SER A 77 -14.10 4.70 -2.07
C SER A 77 -13.30 3.64 -1.31
N MET A 78 -13.86 2.44 -1.11
CA MET A 78 -13.17 1.35 -0.42
C MET A 78 -12.00 0.77 -1.23
N ILE A 79 -12.03 0.84 -2.56
CA ILE A 79 -10.98 0.29 -3.43
C ILE A 79 -9.59 0.90 -3.12
N PRO A 80 -9.38 2.23 -3.19
CA PRO A 80 -8.09 2.83 -2.85
C PRO A 80 -7.75 2.71 -1.36
N LEU A 81 -8.75 2.73 -0.47
CA LEU A 81 -8.52 2.55 0.97
C LEU A 81 -7.95 1.17 1.28
N ALA A 82 -8.44 0.12 0.63
CA ALA A 82 -7.93 -1.23 0.78
C ALA A 82 -6.47 -1.33 0.33
N LYS A 83 -6.13 -0.71 -0.82
CA LYS A 83 -4.74 -0.63 -1.29
C LYS A 83 -3.84 0.05 -0.26
N ILE A 84 -4.22 1.24 0.21
CA ILE A 84 -3.43 2.02 1.17
C ILE A 84 -3.19 1.25 2.47
N ILE A 85 -4.21 0.56 2.99
CA ILE A 85 -4.08 -0.27 4.20
C ILE A 85 -3.17 -1.47 3.94
N GLY A 86 -3.31 -2.12 2.78
CA GLY A 86 -2.44 -3.23 2.37
C GLY A 86 -0.97 -2.82 2.32
N ASP A 87 -0.65 -1.76 1.57
CA ASP A 87 0.70 -1.22 1.43
C ASP A 87 1.29 -0.82 2.81
N ALA A 88 0.48 -0.14 3.64
CA ALA A 88 0.89 0.24 4.98
C ALA A 88 1.15 -0.99 5.88
N THR A 89 0.36 -2.04 5.74
CA THR A 89 0.52 -3.29 6.50
C THR A 89 1.78 -4.02 6.08
N GLU A 90 2.07 -4.09 4.78
CA GLU A 90 3.29 -4.67 4.24
C GLU A 90 4.53 -3.93 4.75
N GLU A 91 4.50 -2.60 4.74
CA GLU A 91 5.59 -1.76 5.22
C GLU A 91 5.85 -1.97 6.73
N VAL A 92 4.79 -2.07 7.54
CA VAL A 92 4.90 -2.40 8.96
C VAL A 92 5.46 -3.81 9.14
N ALA A 93 4.95 -4.79 8.39
CA ALA A 93 5.38 -6.17 8.49
C ALA A 93 6.88 -6.31 8.17
N PHE A 94 7.36 -5.61 7.14
CA PHE A 94 8.76 -5.57 6.75
C PHE A 94 9.68 -5.09 7.88
N HIS A 95 9.23 -4.12 8.68
CA HIS A 95 10.01 -3.53 9.78
C HIS A 95 9.91 -4.28 11.12
N THR A 96 9.04 -5.29 11.23
CA THR A 96 8.76 -5.97 12.52
C THR A 96 9.37 -7.39 12.61
N GLY A 97 10.05 -7.85 11.56
CA GLY A 97 10.70 -9.17 11.48
C GLY A 97 9.72 -10.32 11.20
N ASP A 98 10.23 -11.48 10.75
CA ASP A 98 9.45 -12.53 10.09
C ASP A 98 8.20 -13.00 10.85
N THR A 99 8.31 -13.29 12.14
CA THR A 99 7.19 -13.84 12.92
C THR A 99 6.09 -12.80 13.17
N ILE A 100 6.46 -11.59 13.60
CA ILE A 100 5.49 -10.55 13.92
C ILE A 100 4.94 -9.94 12.62
N GLY A 101 5.80 -9.74 11.61
CA GLY A 101 5.39 -9.29 10.29
C GLY A 101 4.43 -10.27 9.62
N GLY A 102 4.68 -11.58 9.72
CA GLY A 102 3.75 -12.60 9.25
C GLY A 102 2.39 -12.52 9.94
N LEU A 103 2.36 -12.32 11.26
CA LEU A 103 1.10 -12.15 12.01
C LEU A 103 0.36 -10.86 11.60
N VAL A 104 1.08 -9.75 11.47
CA VAL A 104 0.54 -8.45 11.05
C VAL A 104 -0.09 -8.56 9.66
N ASN A 105 0.61 -9.17 8.71
CA ASN A 105 0.08 -9.34 7.35
C ASN A 105 -1.12 -10.31 7.32
N ALA A 106 -1.07 -11.41 8.06
CA ALA A 106 -2.18 -12.37 8.13
C ALA A 106 -3.48 -11.76 8.73
N THR A 107 -3.34 -10.77 9.61
CA THR A 107 -4.47 -10.12 10.29
C THR A 107 -4.94 -8.86 9.58
N PHE A 108 -4.02 -7.95 9.27
CA PHE A 108 -4.33 -6.65 8.69
C PHE A 108 -4.25 -6.60 7.16
N GLY A 109 -3.54 -7.54 6.52
CA GLY A 109 -3.45 -7.62 5.05
C GLY A 109 -4.82 -7.86 4.40
N ASN A 110 -5.72 -8.54 5.13
CA ASN A 110 -7.13 -8.74 4.75
C ASN A 110 -8.11 -7.93 5.63
N ALA A 111 -7.66 -6.85 6.27
CA ALA A 111 -8.46 -6.11 7.25
C ALA A 111 -9.81 -5.65 6.67
N VAL A 112 -9.81 -5.14 5.44
CA VAL A 112 -11.04 -4.62 4.81
C VAL A 112 -12.09 -5.71 4.64
N GLU A 113 -11.68 -6.90 4.19
CA GLU A 113 -12.58 -8.04 4.03
C GLU A 113 -13.17 -8.48 5.37
N VAL A 114 -12.33 -8.58 6.40
CA VAL A 114 -12.75 -8.97 7.76
C VAL A 114 -13.70 -7.94 8.36
N ILE A 115 -13.42 -6.64 8.21
CA ILE A 115 -14.28 -5.56 8.73
C ILE A 115 -15.66 -5.63 8.08
N ILE A 116 -15.73 -5.73 6.74
CA ILE A 116 -17.01 -5.82 6.02
C ILE A 116 -17.77 -7.08 6.44
N ALA A 117 -17.09 -8.21 6.54
CA ALA A 117 -17.69 -9.47 6.98
C ALA A 117 -18.29 -9.35 8.40
N ILE A 118 -17.59 -8.72 9.35
CA ILE A 118 -18.09 -8.50 10.71
C ILE A 118 -19.36 -7.64 10.70
N PHE A 119 -19.38 -6.51 9.98
CA PHE A 119 -20.56 -5.65 9.92
C PHE A 119 -21.74 -6.37 9.24
N ALA A 120 -21.49 -7.09 8.14
CA ALA A 120 -22.51 -7.87 7.45
C ALA A 120 -23.08 -8.98 8.36
N LEU A 121 -22.23 -9.70 9.10
CA LEU A 121 -22.66 -10.71 10.07
C LEU A 121 -23.54 -10.11 11.17
N ARG A 122 -23.18 -8.93 11.69
CA ARG A 122 -23.98 -8.23 12.71
C ARG A 122 -25.38 -7.87 12.21
N GLU A 123 -25.53 -7.58 10.92
CA GLU A 123 -26.81 -7.33 10.25
C GLU A 123 -27.50 -8.62 9.75
N GLY A 124 -26.98 -9.81 10.10
CA GLY A 124 -27.55 -11.10 9.70
C GLY A 124 -27.35 -11.45 8.21
N GLN A 125 -26.47 -10.75 7.50
CA GLN A 125 -26.20 -10.92 6.06
C GLN A 125 -25.26 -12.11 5.80
N ILE A 126 -25.63 -13.30 6.28
CA ILE A 126 -24.79 -14.52 6.20
C ILE A 126 -24.44 -14.88 4.76
N ALA A 127 -25.43 -14.79 3.85
CA ALA A 127 -25.23 -15.10 2.44
C ALA A 127 -24.20 -14.18 1.77
N VAL A 128 -24.20 -12.89 2.13
CA VAL A 128 -23.22 -11.91 1.61
C VAL A 128 -21.81 -12.28 2.08
N VAL A 129 -21.66 -12.63 3.35
CA VAL A 129 -20.36 -13.01 3.94
C VAL A 129 -19.82 -14.29 3.30
N GLN A 130 -20.67 -15.30 3.11
CA GLN A 130 -20.26 -16.54 2.44
C GLN A 130 -19.85 -16.28 0.99
N ALA A 131 -20.62 -15.47 0.26
CA ALA A 131 -20.30 -15.09 -1.12
C ALA A 131 -18.99 -14.31 -1.21
N SER A 132 -18.73 -13.38 -0.29
CA SER A 132 -17.49 -12.59 -0.28
C SER A 132 -16.27 -13.45 0.06
N LEU A 133 -16.37 -14.37 1.02
CA LEU A 133 -15.27 -15.29 1.36
C LEU A 133 -14.93 -16.23 0.20
N LEU A 134 -15.94 -16.82 -0.44
CA LEU A 134 -15.73 -17.64 -1.65
C LEU A 134 -15.12 -16.80 -2.77
N GLY A 135 -15.62 -15.59 -2.98
CA GLY A 135 -15.10 -14.65 -3.98
C GLY A 135 -13.63 -14.31 -3.75
N SER A 136 -13.22 -14.02 -2.51
CA SER A 136 -11.83 -13.72 -2.17
C SER A 136 -10.90 -14.91 -2.41
N ILE A 137 -11.32 -16.13 -2.01
CA ILE A 137 -10.56 -17.36 -2.29
C ILE A 137 -10.39 -17.55 -3.81
N LEU A 138 -11.47 -17.40 -4.58
CA LEU A 138 -11.40 -17.53 -6.04
C LEU A 138 -10.51 -16.46 -6.68
N SER A 139 -10.61 -15.21 -6.23
CA SER A 139 -9.81 -14.10 -6.75
C SER A 139 -8.32 -14.25 -6.47
N ASN A 140 -7.94 -14.92 -5.38
CA ASN A 140 -6.53 -15.14 -5.04
C ASN A 140 -5.95 -16.40 -5.72
N LEU A 141 -6.81 -17.30 -6.22
CA LEU A 141 -6.40 -18.55 -6.87
C LEU A 141 -6.35 -18.48 -8.40
N LEU A 142 -6.96 -17.45 -9.02
CA LEU A 142 -7.05 -17.25 -10.46
C LEU A 142 -6.27 -16.01 -10.91
#